data_AF-A0A958ZSF2-F1
#
_entry.id   AF-A0A958ZSF2-F1
#
_cell.length_a   1.000
_cell.length_b   1.000
_cell.length_c   1.000
_cell.angle_alpha   90.00
_cell.angle_beta   90.00
_cell.angle_gamma   90.00
#
_symmetry.space_group_name_H-M   'P 1'
#
loop_
_entity.id
_entity.type
_entity.pdbx_description
1 polymer ?
#
loop_
_entity_poly.entity_id
_entity_poly.type
_entity_poly.pdbx_seq_one_letter_code
_entity_poly.pdbx_strand_id
1 'polypeptide(L)'
;MKAKKLTILIGLALLALSTYTMAQVLESPLKSGQWAKFSVLEDGVYKIDYNLLKFAGFDPDKIDPRNISLFGNGTGMLPQANNAPRSNHLQEIAITVIGESDGQFNSGDYILFYGQNPDKHFYDVDKQIFHFENNLYTDKNYYFLTISSHPGERMANKENIAGSYPIINTFNDFVFHEKENYNDLNSGRQWFGERFDITNNLSLPFTMQGIVANSQVKIVSSVMGQNFNPASFSLSLNGTPVIEQPIPPIANSQYGIKGRVVVDTLTINTNSIPTQNFTYQYTKGA
;
A
#
# COMPACT_ATOMS: atom_id res chain seq x y z
N MET A 1 -66.06 -49.66 -9.33
CA MET A 1 -65.77 -48.72 -10.45
C MET A 1 -65.45 -47.37 -9.84
N LYS A 2 -64.25 -46.77 -9.83
CA LYS A 2 -62.87 -47.12 -10.18
C LYS A 2 -62.00 -46.54 -9.05
N ALA A 3 -61.07 -47.33 -8.52
CA ALA A 3 -60.11 -46.91 -7.50
C ALA A 3 -59.11 -45.89 -8.09
N LYS A 4 -58.86 -44.77 -7.38
CA LYS A 4 -57.76 -43.86 -7.71
C LYS A 4 -56.50 -44.35 -6.98
N LYS A 5 -55.54 -44.85 -7.74
CA LYS A 5 -54.22 -45.29 -7.23
C LYS A 5 -53.38 -44.06 -6.85
N LEU A 6 -52.96 -44.03 -5.59
CA LEU A 6 -51.84 -43.26 -5.09
C LEU A 6 -50.55 -43.93 -5.62
N THR A 7 -49.73 -43.20 -6.37
CA THR A 7 -48.38 -43.66 -6.74
C THR A 7 -47.40 -42.61 -6.31
N ILE A 8 -46.70 -42.89 -5.20
CA ILE A 8 -45.53 -42.16 -4.73
C ILE A 8 -44.35 -42.72 -5.53
N LEU A 9 -43.70 -41.88 -6.35
CA LEU A 9 -42.43 -42.24 -6.98
C LEU A 9 -41.31 -41.53 -6.21
N ILE A 10 -40.67 -42.28 -5.31
CA ILE A 10 -39.43 -41.87 -4.63
C ILE A 10 -38.26 -42.27 -5.52
N GLY A 11 -37.47 -41.26 -5.90
CA GLY A 11 -36.01 -41.30 -5.86
C GLY A 11 -35.26 -42.14 -6.89
N LEU A 12 -34.61 -41.46 -7.85
CA LEU A 12 -33.15 -41.44 -7.93
C LEU A 12 -32.72 -40.23 -8.77
N ALA A 13 -32.62 -39.06 -8.15
CA ALA A 13 -31.87 -37.97 -8.75
C ALA A 13 -30.39 -38.29 -8.55
N LEU A 14 -29.69 -38.72 -9.60
CA LEU A 14 -28.24 -38.65 -9.64
C LEU A 14 -27.87 -37.17 -9.57
N LEU A 15 -27.62 -36.65 -8.35
CA LEU A 15 -26.77 -35.47 -8.22
C LEU A 15 -25.36 -35.93 -8.60
N ALA A 16 -25.02 -35.81 -9.88
CA ALA A 16 -23.64 -35.62 -10.26
C ALA A 16 -23.21 -34.27 -9.67
N LEU A 17 -22.69 -34.30 -8.44
CA LEU A 17 -21.87 -33.21 -7.95
C LEU A 17 -20.62 -33.21 -8.83
N SER A 18 -20.65 -32.46 -9.92
CA SER A 18 -19.43 -32.01 -10.56
C SER A 18 -18.74 -31.09 -9.58
N THR A 19 -17.86 -31.65 -8.76
CA THR A 19 -16.82 -30.86 -8.13
C THR A 19 -15.96 -30.34 -9.28
N TYR A 20 -16.22 -29.11 -9.72
CA TYR A 20 -15.24 -28.35 -10.47
C TYR A 20 -14.04 -28.19 -9.54
N THR A 21 -13.09 -29.11 -9.64
CA THR A 21 -11.73 -28.84 -9.21
C THR A 21 -11.27 -27.71 -10.11
N MET A 22 -11.32 -26.48 -9.60
CA MET A 22 -10.61 -25.35 -10.17
C MET A 22 -9.12 -25.62 -9.94
N ALA A 23 -8.57 -26.59 -10.66
CA ALA A 23 -7.13 -26.70 -10.84
C ALA A 23 -6.74 -25.42 -11.57
N GLN A 24 -6.17 -24.46 -10.85
CA GLN A 24 -5.56 -23.28 -11.46
C GLN A 24 -4.34 -23.75 -12.26
N VAL A 25 -4.57 -24.17 -13.50
CA VAL A 25 -3.52 -24.19 -14.52
C VAL A 25 -3.82 -23.02 -15.45
N LEU A 26 -3.63 -21.82 -14.93
CA LEU A 26 -3.38 -20.67 -15.79
C LEU A 26 -1.90 -20.73 -16.09
N GLU A 27 -1.54 -21.03 -17.35
CA GLU A 27 -0.14 -20.94 -17.76
C GLU A 27 0.36 -19.53 -17.44
N SER A 28 1.51 -19.44 -16.78
CA SER A 28 2.10 -18.14 -16.44
C SER A 28 2.40 -17.37 -17.73
N PRO A 29 2.01 -16.09 -17.85
CA PRO A 29 2.39 -15.27 -19.00
C PRO A 29 3.91 -15.15 -19.14
N LEU A 30 4.66 -15.40 -18.06
CA LEU A 30 6.12 -15.38 -18.02
C LEU A 30 6.78 -16.69 -18.51
N LYS A 31 6.00 -17.72 -18.86
CA LYS A 31 6.52 -19.04 -19.29
C LYS A 31 7.29 -18.96 -20.61
N SER A 32 6.94 -18.02 -21.47
CA SER A 32 7.52 -17.83 -22.79
C SER A 32 7.73 -16.35 -23.08
N GLY A 33 8.49 -16.06 -24.13
CA GLY A 33 8.85 -14.70 -24.51
C GLY A 33 10.06 -14.16 -23.73
N GLN A 34 10.52 -12.99 -24.16
CA GLN A 34 11.61 -12.28 -23.51
C GLN A 34 11.03 -11.27 -22.50
N TRP A 35 11.50 -11.34 -21.26
CA TRP A 35 11.00 -10.48 -20.18
C TRP A 35 12.16 -9.78 -19.47
N ALA A 36 11.99 -8.49 -19.21
CA ALA A 36 12.82 -7.76 -18.25
C ALA A 36 12.05 -7.52 -16.96
N LYS A 37 12.73 -7.68 -15.83
CA LYS A 37 12.17 -7.43 -14.49
C LYS A 37 12.83 -6.19 -13.90
N PHE A 38 12.02 -5.22 -13.53
CA PHE A 38 12.45 -3.98 -12.87
C PHE A 38 11.90 -3.95 -11.44
N SER A 39 12.67 -3.43 -10.50
CA SER A 39 12.20 -3.15 -9.14
C SER A 39 12.13 -1.65 -8.90
N VAL A 40 11.09 -1.22 -8.20
CA VAL A 40 10.95 0.15 -7.70
C VAL A 40 10.89 0.12 -6.18
N LEU A 41 11.44 1.16 -5.56
CA LEU A 41 11.47 1.32 -4.10
C LEU A 41 10.52 2.44 -3.64
N GLU A 42 10.28 3.42 -4.50
CA GLU A 42 9.51 4.62 -4.17
C GLU A 42 8.39 4.83 -5.20
N ASP A 43 7.33 5.51 -4.77
CA ASP A 43 6.29 5.99 -5.67
C ASP A 43 6.84 7.07 -6.61
N GLY A 44 6.53 7.00 -7.90
CA GLY A 44 6.96 8.03 -8.84
C GLY A 44 6.83 7.67 -10.31
N VAL A 45 7.17 8.62 -11.17
CA VAL A 45 7.26 8.40 -12.61
C VAL A 45 8.66 7.92 -12.96
N TYR A 46 8.75 6.70 -13.49
CA TYR A 46 10.01 6.07 -13.87
C TYR A 46 10.20 6.13 -15.38
N LYS A 47 11.46 6.27 -15.80
CA LYS A 47 11.87 6.31 -17.21
C LYS A 47 12.65 5.05 -17.57
N ILE A 48 12.23 4.38 -18.65
CA ILE A 48 13.01 3.34 -19.32
C ILE A 48 13.43 3.89 -20.67
N ASP A 49 14.70 4.29 -20.79
CA ASP A 49 15.27 4.79 -22.03
C ASP A 49 15.91 3.67 -22.87
N TYR A 50 16.33 4.03 -24.09
CA TYR A 50 17.03 3.14 -25.02
C TYR A 50 18.14 2.32 -24.39
N ASN A 51 18.99 2.95 -23.57
CA ASN A 51 20.14 2.27 -22.97
C ASN A 51 19.70 1.28 -21.90
N LEU A 52 18.71 1.64 -21.07
CA LEU A 52 18.17 0.72 -20.07
C LEU A 52 17.47 -0.47 -20.72
N LEU A 53 16.73 -0.26 -21.81
CA LEU A 53 16.08 -1.35 -22.55
C LEU A 53 17.12 -2.31 -23.16
N LYS A 54 18.19 -1.76 -23.75
CA LYS A 54 19.32 -2.55 -24.25
C LYS A 54 20.05 -3.31 -23.16
N PHE A 55 20.31 -2.66 -22.02
CA PHE A 55 20.92 -3.28 -20.85
C PHE A 55 20.06 -4.43 -20.30
N ALA A 56 18.73 -4.29 -20.36
CA ALA A 56 17.78 -5.33 -19.99
C ALA A 56 17.72 -6.52 -20.98
N GLY A 57 18.55 -6.51 -22.03
CA GLY A 57 18.75 -7.61 -22.96
C GLY A 57 17.93 -7.52 -24.24
N PHE A 58 17.13 -6.48 -24.42
CA PHE A 58 16.39 -6.23 -25.66
C PHE A 58 17.30 -5.61 -26.72
N ASP A 59 16.89 -5.68 -27.98
CA ASP A 59 17.53 -5.01 -29.11
C ASP A 59 16.62 -3.88 -29.60
N PRO A 60 16.76 -2.64 -29.09
CA PRO A 60 15.78 -1.58 -29.35
C PRO A 60 15.66 -1.22 -30.84
N ASP A 61 16.74 -1.41 -31.61
CA ASP A 61 16.76 -1.16 -33.06
C ASP A 61 15.84 -2.11 -33.85
N LYS A 62 15.35 -3.19 -33.21
CA LYS A 62 14.45 -4.19 -33.81
C LYS A 62 13.07 -4.22 -33.18
N ILE A 63 12.77 -3.28 -32.31
CA ILE A 63 11.51 -3.24 -31.57
C ILE A 63 10.59 -2.20 -32.17
N ASP A 64 9.35 -2.59 -32.42
CA ASP A 64 8.26 -1.64 -32.62
C ASP A 64 7.78 -1.17 -31.24
N PRO A 65 8.02 0.11 -30.86
CA PRO A 65 7.65 0.61 -29.55
C PRO A 65 6.17 0.48 -29.21
N ARG A 66 5.30 0.45 -30.23
CA ARG A 66 3.85 0.29 -30.06
C ARG A 66 3.48 -1.03 -29.39
N ASN A 67 4.33 -2.04 -29.49
CA ASN A 67 4.14 -3.38 -28.93
C ASN A 67 4.81 -3.56 -27.56
N ILE A 68 5.45 -2.52 -27.00
CA ILE A 68 5.98 -2.58 -25.65
C ILE A 68 4.81 -2.62 -24.65
N SER A 69 4.80 -3.65 -23.81
CA SER A 69 3.87 -3.82 -22.70
C SER A 69 4.64 -3.88 -21.39
N LEU A 70 4.06 -3.27 -20.35
CA LEU A 70 4.56 -3.31 -18.98
C LEU A 70 3.49 -3.93 -18.09
N PHE A 71 3.90 -4.79 -17.17
CA PHE A 71 3.00 -5.49 -16.27
C PHE A 71 3.43 -5.35 -14.81
N GLY A 72 2.46 -5.36 -13.89
CA GLY A 72 2.67 -5.32 -12.44
C GLY A 72 1.49 -5.93 -11.68
N ASN A 73 1.56 -5.94 -10.35
CA ASN A 73 0.52 -6.53 -9.48
C ASN A 73 0.02 -5.58 -8.38
N GLY A 74 0.10 -4.27 -8.61
CA GLY A 74 -0.31 -3.25 -7.64
C GLY A 74 0.62 -3.17 -6.42
N THR A 75 0.09 -2.68 -5.30
CA THR A 75 0.83 -2.48 -4.05
C THR A 75 0.19 -3.20 -2.87
N GLY A 76 0.94 -3.31 -1.76
CA GLY A 76 0.48 -3.88 -0.51
C GLY A 76 0.72 -5.38 -0.37
N MET A 77 0.45 -5.86 0.85
CA MET A 77 0.60 -7.28 1.17
C MET A 77 -0.56 -8.12 0.62
N LEU A 78 -0.27 -9.36 0.28
CA LEU A 78 -1.31 -10.34 -0.02
C LEU A 78 -2.23 -10.53 1.19
N PRO A 79 -3.55 -10.68 0.97
CA PRO A 79 -4.48 -10.88 2.06
C PRO A 79 -4.22 -12.21 2.76
N GLN A 80 -4.31 -12.20 4.09
CA GLN A 80 -4.07 -13.40 4.91
C GLN A 80 -5.23 -14.40 4.87
N ALA A 81 -6.46 -13.91 4.69
CA ALA A 81 -7.62 -14.77 4.62
C ALA A 81 -7.55 -15.63 3.35
N ASN A 82 -7.63 -16.95 3.51
CA ASN A 82 -7.47 -17.88 2.39
C ASN A 82 -8.52 -17.67 1.28
N ASN A 83 -9.71 -17.22 1.65
CA ASN A 83 -10.82 -16.94 0.74
C ASN A 83 -10.85 -15.49 0.22
N ALA A 84 -9.90 -14.63 0.64
CA ALA A 84 -9.86 -13.27 0.16
C ALA A 84 -9.47 -13.23 -1.33
N PRO A 85 -10.08 -12.35 -2.13
CA PRO A 85 -9.70 -12.14 -3.51
C PRO A 85 -8.23 -11.74 -3.61
N ARG A 86 -7.53 -12.33 -4.57
CA ARG A 86 -6.16 -11.98 -4.94
C ARG A 86 -6.03 -12.10 -6.45
N SER A 87 -5.35 -11.16 -7.08
CA SER A 87 -5.03 -11.31 -8.51
C SER A 87 -4.09 -12.50 -8.68
N ASN A 88 -4.44 -13.40 -9.58
CA ASN A 88 -3.60 -14.51 -10.03
C ASN A 88 -2.93 -14.23 -11.38
N HIS A 89 -3.08 -13.01 -11.90
CA HIS A 89 -2.56 -12.57 -13.18
C HIS A 89 -1.75 -11.28 -13.04
N LEU A 90 -0.70 -11.18 -13.85
CA LEU A 90 -0.06 -9.92 -14.15
C LEU A 90 -1.07 -8.97 -14.79
N GLN A 91 -1.16 -7.75 -14.26
CA GLN A 91 -1.99 -6.70 -14.83
C GLN A 91 -1.14 -5.81 -15.72
N GLU A 92 -1.61 -5.54 -16.93
CA GLU A 92 -0.96 -4.58 -17.80
C GLU A 92 -1.09 -3.18 -17.20
N ILE A 93 -0.01 -2.41 -17.29
CA ILE A 93 0.11 -1.05 -16.76
C ILE A 93 0.20 -0.12 -17.95
N ALA A 94 -0.71 0.85 -18.02
CA ALA A 94 -0.67 1.88 -19.04
C ALA A 94 0.65 2.68 -18.99
N ILE A 95 1.35 2.74 -20.11
CA ILE A 95 2.61 3.48 -20.27
C ILE A 95 2.46 4.64 -21.24
N THR A 96 3.38 5.61 -21.17
CA THR A 96 3.57 6.61 -22.22
C THR A 96 4.86 6.30 -22.95
N VAL A 97 4.84 6.23 -24.29
CA VAL A 97 6.04 6.02 -25.09
C VAL A 97 6.30 7.26 -25.94
N ILE A 98 7.43 7.92 -25.69
CA ILE A 98 7.86 9.09 -26.44
C ILE A 98 8.67 8.62 -27.65
N GLY A 99 8.27 9.05 -28.84
CA GLY A 99 8.91 8.69 -30.11
C GLY A 99 8.25 7.55 -30.88
N GLU A 100 7.16 6.93 -30.37
CA GLU A 100 6.62 5.68 -30.96
C GLU A 100 5.95 5.80 -32.35
N SER A 101 5.84 7.00 -32.91
CA SER A 101 5.01 7.28 -34.10
C SER A 101 5.53 6.63 -35.39
N ASP A 102 6.85 6.47 -35.53
CA ASP A 102 7.49 5.91 -36.72
C ASP A 102 7.68 4.39 -36.65
N GLY A 103 7.30 3.77 -35.52
CA GLY A 103 7.44 2.34 -35.28
C GLY A 103 8.88 1.89 -35.05
N GLN A 104 9.81 2.80 -34.72
CA GLN A 104 11.19 2.50 -34.35
C GLN A 104 11.49 3.06 -32.96
N PHE A 105 12.27 2.34 -32.15
CA PHE A 105 12.72 2.86 -30.85
C PHE A 105 14.13 3.43 -30.99
N ASN A 106 14.20 4.71 -31.33
CA ASN A 106 15.44 5.45 -31.57
C ASN A 106 16.16 5.79 -30.25
N SER A 107 17.41 6.25 -30.33
CA SER A 107 18.22 6.56 -29.15
C SER A 107 17.65 7.69 -28.26
N GLY A 108 16.74 8.51 -28.79
CA GLY A 108 16.04 9.58 -28.06
C GLY A 108 14.72 9.13 -27.44
N ASP A 109 14.27 7.91 -27.72
CA ASP A 109 12.94 7.43 -27.34
C ASP A 109 13.00 6.80 -25.94
N TYR A 110 11.87 6.88 -25.23
CA TYR A 110 11.77 6.38 -23.87
C TYR A 110 10.33 6.08 -23.47
N ILE A 111 10.20 5.22 -22.47
CA ILE A 111 8.95 4.84 -21.84
C ILE A 111 8.86 5.56 -20.49
N LEU A 112 7.68 6.07 -20.16
CA LEU A 112 7.31 6.54 -18.83
C LEU A 112 6.19 5.68 -18.25
N PHE A 113 6.30 5.35 -16.98
CA PHE A 113 5.24 4.68 -16.23
C PHE A 113 5.23 5.16 -14.77
N TYR A 114 4.07 5.06 -14.10
CA TYR A 114 3.98 5.31 -12.67
C TYR A 114 4.28 4.02 -11.91
N GLY A 115 5.42 3.99 -11.22
CA GLY A 115 5.83 2.93 -10.32
C GLY A 115 5.39 3.25 -8.91
N GLN A 116 5.01 2.22 -8.16
CA GLN A 116 4.59 2.34 -6.76
C GLN A 116 5.43 1.43 -5.86
N ASN A 117 5.78 1.92 -4.68
CA ASN A 117 6.44 1.17 -3.62
C ASN A 117 5.57 -0.03 -3.16
N PRO A 118 6.13 -0.99 -2.42
CA PRO A 118 5.38 -2.18 -2.01
C PRO A 118 4.38 -1.92 -0.88
N ASP A 119 4.46 -0.75 -0.23
CA ASP A 119 3.60 -0.38 0.89
C ASP A 119 2.20 -0.01 0.40
N LYS A 120 1.25 -0.01 1.32
CA LYS A 120 -0.12 0.36 1.01
C LYS A 120 -0.50 1.61 1.77
N HIS A 121 -0.96 2.61 1.04
CA HIS A 121 -1.59 3.78 1.63
C HIS A 121 -2.92 4.07 0.93
N PHE A 122 -3.92 4.49 1.70
CA PHE A 122 -5.24 4.85 1.17
C PHE A 122 -5.95 5.81 2.11
N TYR A 123 -6.85 6.61 1.55
CA TYR A 123 -7.70 7.48 2.34
C TYR A 123 -8.93 6.72 2.86
N ASP A 124 -9.04 6.58 4.18
CA ASP A 124 -10.22 6.06 4.86
C ASP A 124 -11.24 7.20 4.94
N VAL A 125 -12.30 7.11 4.13
CA VAL A 125 -13.32 8.16 4.00
C VAL A 125 -14.12 8.35 5.28
N ASP A 126 -14.41 7.26 6.01
CA ASP A 126 -15.24 7.29 7.21
C ASP A 126 -14.50 7.93 8.38
N LYS A 127 -13.21 7.61 8.53
CA LYS A 127 -12.35 8.23 9.56
C LYS A 127 -11.74 9.55 9.11
N GLN A 128 -11.78 9.82 7.81
CA GLN A 128 -11.11 10.94 7.13
C GLN A 128 -9.62 11.00 7.46
N ILE A 129 -8.91 9.88 7.39
CA ILE A 129 -7.45 9.80 7.62
C ILE A 129 -6.80 9.03 6.48
N PHE A 130 -5.52 9.30 6.23
CA PHE A 130 -4.70 8.40 5.43
C PHE A 130 -4.24 7.24 6.31
N HIS A 131 -4.55 6.02 5.86
CA HIS A 131 -4.00 4.80 6.42
C HIS A 131 -2.69 4.46 5.71
N PHE A 132 -1.71 3.98 6.48
CA PHE A 132 -0.44 3.48 5.98
C PHE A 132 -0.21 2.07 6.53
N GLU A 133 0.18 1.16 5.67
CA GLU A 133 0.48 -0.23 5.98
C GLU A 133 1.80 -0.60 5.29
N ASN A 134 2.84 -0.78 6.11
CA ASN A 134 4.17 -1.17 5.66
C ASN A 134 4.18 -2.63 5.17
N ASN A 135 4.92 -2.93 4.11
CA ASN A 135 4.99 -4.29 3.58
C ASN A 135 5.98 -5.14 4.37
N LEU A 136 5.46 -6.06 5.16
CA LEU A 136 6.27 -6.91 6.05
C LEU A 136 7.16 -7.94 5.32
N TYR A 137 7.01 -8.12 4.01
CA TYR A 137 7.65 -9.19 3.26
C TYR A 137 8.62 -8.70 2.19
N THR A 138 8.61 -7.41 1.84
CA THR A 138 9.51 -6.86 0.82
C THR A 138 9.62 -5.34 0.89
N ASP A 139 10.79 -4.84 0.50
CA ASP A 139 11.14 -3.43 0.30
C ASP A 139 11.03 -2.98 -1.17
N LYS A 140 10.58 -3.88 -2.07
CA LYS A 140 10.56 -3.66 -3.52
C LYS A 140 9.26 -4.11 -4.13
N ASN A 141 8.74 -3.28 -5.03
CA ASN A 141 7.71 -3.71 -5.96
C ASN A 141 8.33 -4.02 -7.33
N TYR A 142 7.70 -4.90 -8.12
CA TYR A 142 8.27 -5.40 -9.36
C TYR A 142 7.35 -5.22 -10.56
N TYR A 143 7.98 -4.80 -11.67
CA TYR A 143 7.35 -4.62 -12.97
C TYR A 143 8.05 -5.48 -14.01
N PHE A 144 7.29 -5.94 -15.01
CA PHE A 144 7.74 -6.88 -16.02
C PHE A 144 7.47 -6.30 -17.41
N LEU A 145 8.52 -6.06 -18.19
CA LEU A 145 8.43 -5.54 -19.55
C LEU A 145 8.62 -6.67 -20.56
N THR A 146 7.84 -6.62 -21.63
CA THR A 146 7.98 -7.51 -22.79
C THR A 146 7.62 -6.78 -24.07
N ILE A 147 7.95 -7.39 -25.21
CA ILE A 147 7.45 -6.99 -26.52
C ILE A 147 6.33 -7.95 -26.89
N SER A 148 5.11 -7.46 -26.78
CA SER A 148 3.88 -8.23 -27.01
C SER A 148 3.65 -8.48 -28.50
N SER A 149 2.76 -9.43 -28.81
CA SER A 149 2.31 -9.68 -30.19
C SER A 149 1.21 -8.71 -30.66
N HIS A 150 0.74 -7.85 -29.75
CA HIS A 150 -0.27 -6.84 -29.94
C HIS A 150 0.18 -5.52 -29.30
N PRO A 151 -0.40 -4.38 -29.69
CA PRO A 151 -0.07 -3.10 -29.08
C PRO A 151 -0.25 -3.13 -27.55
N GLY A 152 0.69 -2.54 -26.84
CA GLY A 152 0.62 -2.46 -25.37
C GLY A 152 -0.29 -1.33 -24.89
N GLU A 153 -0.69 -1.41 -23.62
CA GLU A 153 -1.58 -0.41 -23.02
C GLU A 153 -0.92 0.98 -22.97
N ARG A 154 -1.67 2.02 -23.36
CA ARG A 154 -1.20 3.42 -23.37
C ARG A 154 -1.99 4.27 -22.40
N MET A 155 -1.31 5.22 -21.76
CA MET A 155 -1.97 6.24 -20.96
C MET A 155 -2.87 7.09 -21.86
N ALA A 156 -4.18 7.09 -21.56
CA ALA A 156 -5.14 7.85 -22.34
C ALA A 156 -4.99 9.35 -22.08
N ASN A 157 -4.92 10.15 -23.15
CA ASN A 157 -5.06 11.59 -23.04
C ASN A 157 -6.50 11.92 -22.60
N LYS A 158 -6.62 12.76 -21.58
CA LYS A 158 -7.90 13.34 -21.18
C LYS A 158 -7.91 14.81 -21.56
N GLU A 159 -8.84 15.18 -22.43
CA GLU A 159 -9.11 16.57 -22.76
C GLU A 159 -9.52 17.35 -21.51
N ASN A 160 -9.09 18.61 -21.44
CA ASN A 160 -9.53 19.50 -20.38
C ASN A 160 -11.05 19.70 -20.48
N ILE A 161 -11.72 19.64 -19.33
CA ILE A 161 -13.15 19.91 -19.27
C ILE A 161 -13.35 21.41 -19.53
N ALA A 162 -14.17 21.75 -20.53
CA ALA A 162 -14.44 23.15 -20.87
C ALA A 162 -15.27 23.83 -19.76
N GLY A 163 -14.90 25.05 -19.38
CA GLY A 163 -15.65 25.86 -18.40
C GLY A 163 -14.75 26.70 -17.49
N SER A 164 -15.38 27.39 -16.54
CA SER A 164 -14.70 28.07 -15.45
C SER A 164 -14.89 27.24 -14.18
N TYR A 165 -13.79 26.74 -13.63
CA TYR A 165 -13.77 25.97 -12.39
C TYR A 165 -13.18 26.81 -11.25
N PRO A 166 -13.58 26.57 -9.99
CA PRO A 166 -12.92 27.21 -8.86
C PRO A 166 -11.43 26.83 -8.85
N ILE A 167 -10.56 27.81 -8.59
CA ILE A 167 -9.13 27.55 -8.42
C ILE A 167 -8.94 26.86 -7.07
N ILE A 168 -8.40 25.64 -7.10
CA ILE A 168 -8.04 24.89 -5.90
C ILE A 168 -6.63 25.31 -5.50
N ASN A 169 -6.51 26.14 -4.45
CA ASN A 169 -5.23 26.65 -3.94
C ASN A 169 -4.74 25.88 -2.70
N THR A 170 -5.50 24.89 -2.23
CA THR A 170 -5.22 24.13 -1.02
C THR A 170 -5.62 22.67 -1.23
N PHE A 171 -4.83 21.75 -0.70
CA PHE A 171 -5.09 20.32 -0.76
C PHE A 171 -4.73 19.67 0.58
N ASN A 172 -5.21 18.44 0.79
CA ASN A 172 -4.82 17.63 1.94
C ASN A 172 -3.51 16.92 1.61
N ASP A 173 -2.54 17.08 2.50
CA ASP A 173 -1.27 16.36 2.48
C ASP A 173 -1.18 15.45 3.72
N PHE A 174 -0.30 14.45 3.68
CA PHE A 174 -0.05 13.59 4.82
C PHE A 174 1.42 13.22 4.91
N VAL A 175 1.87 13.03 6.15
CA VAL A 175 3.19 12.50 6.49
C VAL A 175 3.00 11.43 7.55
N PHE A 176 3.89 10.45 7.58
CA PHE A 176 3.88 9.40 8.58
C PHE A 176 5.30 9.12 9.05
N HIS A 177 5.42 8.54 10.24
CA HIS A 177 6.65 7.97 10.76
C HIS A 177 6.31 6.61 11.35
N GLU A 178 6.80 5.57 10.71
CA GLU A 178 6.60 4.18 11.07
C GLU A 178 7.93 3.49 10.80
N LYS A 179 8.41 2.67 11.74
CA LYS A 179 9.69 1.97 11.65
C LYS A 179 9.53 0.60 12.29
N GLU A 180 10.08 -0.42 11.63
CA GLU A 180 10.00 -1.80 12.08
C GLU A 180 11.30 -2.24 12.77
N ASN A 181 11.65 -1.57 13.87
CA ASN A 181 12.94 -1.77 14.56
C ASN A 181 12.91 -2.88 15.63
N TYR A 182 11.75 -3.14 16.23
CA TYR A 182 11.61 -4.00 17.39
C TYR A 182 10.36 -4.88 17.33
N ASN A 183 10.55 -6.18 17.55
CA ASN A 183 9.47 -7.15 17.73
C ASN A 183 9.58 -7.75 19.13
N ASP A 184 8.60 -7.48 19.99
CA ASP A 184 8.67 -7.85 21.41
C ASP A 184 8.79 -9.36 21.65
N LEU A 185 8.25 -10.17 20.75
CA LEU A 185 8.22 -11.62 20.86
C LEU A 185 9.26 -12.32 20.01
N ASN A 186 10.09 -11.55 19.27
CA ASN A 186 10.91 -12.03 18.16
C ASN A 186 10.15 -12.99 17.24
N SER A 187 8.84 -12.79 17.09
CA SER A 187 7.93 -13.67 16.39
C SER A 187 6.65 -12.93 16.02
N GLY A 188 5.89 -13.51 15.08
CA GLY A 188 4.72 -12.85 14.54
C GLY A 188 5.08 -11.66 13.65
N ARG A 189 4.16 -10.69 13.58
CA ARG A 189 4.16 -9.61 12.58
C ARG A 189 3.93 -8.23 13.17
N GLN A 190 3.90 -8.12 14.49
CA GLN A 190 3.78 -6.84 15.16
C GLN A 190 5.19 -6.34 15.45
N TRP A 191 5.53 -5.29 14.73
CA TRP A 191 6.80 -4.61 14.84
C TRP A 191 6.52 -3.16 15.28
N PHE A 192 7.53 -2.57 15.89
CA PHE A 192 7.45 -1.27 16.53
C PHE A 192 8.75 -0.50 16.32
N GLY A 193 8.64 0.83 16.36
CA GLY A 193 9.77 1.73 16.14
C GLY A 193 10.62 1.93 17.39
N GLU A 194 10.80 3.19 17.73
CA GLU A 194 11.64 3.62 18.85
C GLU A 194 11.13 3.09 20.21
N ARG A 195 12.06 2.64 21.05
CA ARG A 195 11.77 2.12 22.39
C ARG A 195 11.93 3.20 23.46
N PHE A 196 11.04 3.16 24.44
CA PHE A 196 11.06 4.03 25.62
C PHE A 196 11.52 3.23 26.84
N ASP A 197 12.84 3.01 26.96
CA ASP A 197 13.46 2.22 28.03
C ASP A 197 14.36 3.06 28.95
N ILE A 198 15.59 3.35 28.51
CA ILE A 198 16.55 4.23 29.17
C ILE A 198 16.12 5.68 28.95
N THR A 199 15.67 5.98 27.72
CA THR A 199 15.16 7.31 27.35
C THR A 199 13.64 7.26 27.30
N ASN A 200 12.99 8.03 28.15
CA ASN A 200 11.52 8.07 28.23
C ASN A 200 10.90 9.15 27.36
N ASN A 201 11.66 9.80 26.48
CA ASN A 201 11.15 10.78 25.54
C ASN A 201 11.65 10.52 24.12
N LEU A 202 10.87 10.94 23.14
CA LEU A 202 11.20 10.86 21.72
C LEU A 202 10.66 12.11 21.04
N SER A 203 11.52 12.84 20.32
CA SER A 203 11.11 13.95 19.46
C SER A 203 11.23 13.55 17.99
N LEU A 204 10.15 13.78 17.24
CA LEU A 204 9.99 13.49 15.83
C LEU A 204 9.68 14.80 15.09
N PRO A 205 10.69 15.41 14.44
CA PRO A 205 10.47 16.62 13.65
C PRO A 205 9.87 16.28 12.28
N PHE A 206 8.72 16.88 11.97
CA PHE A 206 8.14 16.83 10.63
C PHE A 206 8.25 18.20 9.97
N THR A 207 8.78 18.21 8.74
CA THR A 207 8.79 19.41 7.89
C THR A 207 7.63 19.29 6.92
N MET A 208 6.62 20.14 7.09
CA MET A 208 5.50 20.25 6.15
C MET A 208 5.36 21.72 5.74
N GLN A 209 5.59 21.99 4.46
CA GLN A 209 5.47 23.34 3.92
C GLN A 209 4.02 23.62 3.51
N GLY A 210 3.63 24.90 3.50
CA GLY A 210 2.32 25.29 2.97
C GLY A 210 1.12 24.96 3.87
N ILE A 211 1.32 24.68 5.16
CA ILE A 211 0.21 24.52 6.11
C ILE A 211 -0.57 25.84 6.21
N VAL A 212 -1.81 25.81 5.75
CA VAL A 212 -2.75 26.94 5.84
C VAL A 212 -3.11 27.19 7.31
N ALA A 213 -3.11 28.45 7.74
CA ALA A 213 -3.48 28.82 9.12
C ALA A 213 -4.94 28.44 9.45
N ASN A 214 -5.20 28.01 10.69
CA ASN A 214 -6.51 27.56 11.16
C ASN A 214 -7.12 26.40 10.35
N SER A 215 -6.32 25.68 9.58
CA SER A 215 -6.75 24.42 8.96
C SER A 215 -6.76 23.30 9.99
N GLN A 216 -7.60 22.30 9.74
CA GLN A 216 -7.69 21.13 10.58
C GLN A 216 -6.58 20.13 10.23
N VAL A 217 -5.84 19.67 11.24
CA VAL A 217 -4.89 18.56 11.11
C VAL A 217 -5.37 17.39 11.95
N LYS A 218 -5.35 16.21 11.34
CA LYS A 218 -5.59 14.95 12.03
C LYS A 218 -4.27 14.27 12.34
N ILE A 219 -4.12 13.84 13.57
CA ILE A 219 -2.94 13.11 14.05
C ILE A 219 -3.42 11.73 14.46
N VAL A 220 -2.77 10.70 13.94
CA VAL A 220 -2.96 9.31 14.36
C VAL A 220 -1.74 8.92 15.18
N SER A 221 -1.95 8.62 16.46
CA SER A 221 -0.91 8.23 17.40
C SER A 221 -1.10 6.78 17.80
N SER A 222 -0.09 5.94 17.55
CA SER A 222 -0.08 4.52 17.93
C SER A 222 1.11 4.24 18.82
N VAL A 223 0.84 3.80 20.05
CA VAL A 223 1.87 3.46 21.05
C VAL A 223 1.63 2.07 21.61
N MET A 224 2.70 1.40 22.04
CA MET A 224 2.64 0.09 22.66
C MET A 224 3.34 0.13 24.01
N GLY A 225 2.72 -0.45 25.04
CA GLY A 225 3.36 -0.66 26.34
C GLY A 225 3.30 -2.10 26.80
N GLN A 226 4.42 -2.57 27.33
CA GLN A 226 4.54 -3.78 28.14
C GLN A 226 4.75 -3.36 29.59
N ASN A 227 3.66 -3.19 30.33
CA ASN A 227 3.67 -2.66 31.69
C ASN A 227 2.79 -3.51 32.63
N PHE A 228 3.32 -3.85 33.81
CA PHE A 228 2.58 -4.59 34.84
C PHE A 228 1.83 -3.68 35.83
N ASN A 229 2.22 -2.40 35.89
CA ASN A 229 1.49 -1.32 36.56
C ASN A 229 0.91 -0.37 35.49
N PRO A 230 -0.08 0.48 35.81
CA PRO A 230 -0.54 1.52 34.87
C PRO A 230 0.62 2.33 34.29
N ALA A 231 0.50 2.77 33.04
CA ALA A 231 1.46 3.66 32.41
C ALA A 231 0.73 4.57 31.41
N SER A 232 1.39 5.59 30.88
CA SER A 232 0.83 6.42 29.81
C SER A 232 1.92 6.94 28.88
N PHE A 233 1.50 7.33 27.68
CA PHE A 233 2.28 8.17 26.77
C PHE A 233 1.58 9.52 26.64
N SER A 234 2.28 10.62 26.89
CA SER A 234 1.80 11.95 26.52
C SER A 234 2.42 12.37 25.20
N LEU A 235 1.59 12.77 24.25
CA LEU A 235 2.02 13.38 23.00
C LEU A 235 1.87 14.89 23.11
N SER A 236 2.93 15.62 22.79
CA SER A 236 2.96 17.07 22.69
C SER A 236 3.31 17.49 21.26
N LEU A 237 2.69 18.57 20.79
CA LEU A 237 3.04 19.24 19.55
C LEU A 237 3.69 20.58 19.88
N ASN A 238 4.94 20.79 19.44
CA ASN A 238 5.71 22.00 19.69
C ASN A 238 5.75 22.39 21.18
N GLY A 239 5.87 21.39 22.06
CA GLY A 239 5.91 21.57 23.52
C GLY A 239 4.55 21.77 24.19
N THR A 240 3.45 21.84 23.43
CA THR A 240 2.09 21.87 23.99
C THR A 240 1.50 20.45 24.01
N PRO A 241 1.11 19.91 25.19
CA PRO A 241 0.45 18.61 25.27
C PRO A 241 -0.85 18.58 24.47
N VAL A 242 -1.06 17.53 23.67
CA VAL A 242 -2.26 17.37 22.83
C VAL A 242 -3.10 16.16 23.20
N ILE A 243 -2.48 15.09 23.71
CA ILE A 243 -3.18 13.90 24.20
C ILE A 243 -2.34 13.14 25.23
N GLU A 244 -3.01 12.50 26.18
CA GLU A 244 -2.44 11.44 27.01
C GLU A 244 -3.12 10.12 26.66
N GLN A 245 -2.31 9.11 26.34
CA GLN A 245 -2.74 7.76 25.97
C GLN A 245 -2.43 6.80 27.13
N PRO A 246 -3.42 6.47 27.98
CA PRO A 246 -3.22 5.54 29.08
C PRO A 246 -3.02 4.12 28.53
N ILE A 247 -2.01 3.43 29.04
CA ILE A 247 -1.72 2.02 28.74
C ILE A 247 -2.10 1.15 29.94
N PRO A 248 -3.22 0.41 29.87
CA PRO A 248 -3.62 -0.47 30.96
C PRO A 248 -2.57 -1.54 31.24
N PRO A 249 -2.41 -1.98 32.51
CA PRO A 249 -1.47 -3.04 32.82
C PRO A 249 -1.84 -4.36 32.13
N ILE A 250 -0.83 -5.18 31.88
CA ILE A 250 -0.95 -6.57 31.47
C ILE A 250 -0.67 -7.51 32.63
N ALA A 251 -1.20 -8.72 32.58
CA ALA A 251 -0.87 -9.75 33.55
C ALA A 251 0.53 -10.32 33.30
N ASN A 252 1.30 -10.57 34.36
CA ASN A 252 2.56 -11.30 34.25
C ASN A 252 2.29 -12.81 34.12
N SER A 253 1.97 -13.26 32.91
CA SER A 253 1.70 -14.67 32.63
C SER A 253 2.40 -15.17 31.37
N GLN A 254 2.73 -16.46 31.35
CA GLN A 254 3.47 -17.08 30.25
C GLN A 254 2.71 -16.99 28.92
N TYR A 255 1.41 -17.28 28.92
CA TYR A 255 0.55 -17.33 27.73
C TYR A 255 -0.45 -16.17 27.65
N GLY A 256 -0.14 -15.03 28.30
CA GLY A 256 -0.98 -13.83 28.28
C GLY A 256 -0.58 -12.81 27.22
N ILE A 257 -1.37 -11.74 27.16
CA ILE A 257 -1.06 -10.53 26.39
C ILE A 257 0.31 -10.01 26.82
N LYS A 258 1.18 -9.74 25.84
CA LYS A 258 2.57 -9.30 26.08
C LYS A 258 2.79 -7.81 25.96
N GLY A 259 1.83 -7.10 25.38
CA GLY A 259 1.78 -5.65 25.37
C GLY A 259 0.42 -5.19 24.90
N ARG A 260 0.06 -3.94 25.18
CA ARG A 260 -1.16 -3.31 24.67
C ARG A 260 -0.78 -2.22 23.71
N VAL A 261 -1.39 -2.28 22.52
CA VAL A 261 -1.35 -1.19 21.56
C VAL A 261 -2.54 -0.28 21.82
N VAL A 262 -2.30 1.02 21.90
CA VAL A 262 -3.31 2.06 22.00
C VAL A 262 -3.15 2.98 20.79
N VAL A 263 -4.24 3.15 20.05
CA VAL A 263 -4.29 3.99 18.86
C VAL A 263 -5.36 5.05 19.07
N ASP A 264 -4.98 6.31 19.00
CA ASP A 264 -5.90 7.44 19.09
C ASP A 264 -5.78 8.33 17.86
N THR A 265 -6.90 8.91 17.47
CA THR A 265 -6.96 9.93 16.42
C THR A 265 -7.46 11.22 17.05
N LEU A 266 -6.68 12.28 16.94
CA LEU A 266 -7.06 13.61 17.40
C LEU A 266 -7.10 14.60 16.25
N THR A 267 -7.91 15.64 16.44
CA THR A 267 -8.06 16.75 15.53
C THR A 267 -7.59 18.02 16.23
N ILE A 268 -6.69 18.75 15.59
CA ILE A 268 -6.20 20.04 16.08
C ILE A 268 -6.28 21.11 14.99
N ASN A 269 -6.31 22.37 15.38
CA ASN A 269 -6.20 23.49 14.45
C ASN A 269 -4.74 23.94 14.34
N THR A 270 -4.32 24.34 13.14
CA THR A 270 -2.95 24.79 12.88
C THR A 270 -2.74 26.22 13.34
N ASN A 271 -1.79 26.41 14.26
CA ASN A 271 -1.20 27.71 14.53
C ASN A 271 0.05 27.79 13.64
N SER A 272 0.04 28.67 12.63
CA SER A 272 1.00 28.83 11.52
C SER A 272 2.48 28.57 11.85
N ILE A 273 2.94 27.31 11.87
CA ILE A 273 4.34 26.95 12.11
C ILE A 273 4.78 25.91 11.06
N PRO A 274 5.89 26.15 10.33
CA PRO A 274 6.34 25.31 9.22
C PRO A 274 7.00 23.98 9.64
N THR A 275 7.42 23.85 10.91
CA THR A 275 7.98 22.61 11.46
C THR A 275 7.15 22.18 12.66
N GLN A 276 6.58 20.98 12.57
CA GLN A 276 5.77 20.40 13.62
C GLN A 276 6.63 19.36 14.35
N ASN A 277 7.06 19.68 15.57
CA ASN A 277 7.83 18.76 16.40
C ASN A 277 6.88 17.98 17.31
N PHE A 278 6.76 16.68 17.07
CA PHE A 278 5.97 15.78 17.88
C PHE A 278 6.87 15.18 18.95
N THR A 279 6.52 15.37 20.21
CA THR A 279 7.27 14.81 21.34
C THR A 279 6.40 13.84 22.10
N TYR A 280 6.82 12.58 22.13
CA TYR A 280 6.27 11.57 23.02
C TYR A 280 7.06 11.55 24.33
N GLN A 281 6.35 11.42 25.44
CA GLN A 281 6.93 11.20 26.75
C GLN A 281 6.21 10.01 27.40
N TYR A 282 6.97 8.97 27.72
CA TYR A 282 6.50 7.82 28.46
C TYR A 282 6.54 8.11 29.96
N THR A 283 5.45 7.79 30.65
CA THR A 283 5.34 7.89 32.11
C THR A 283 4.94 6.53 32.66
N LYS A 284 5.82 5.97 33.49
CA LYS A 284 5.48 4.78 34.28
C LYS A 284 4.58 5.21 35.44
N GLY A 285 3.41 4.59 35.56
CA GLY A 285 2.54 4.80 36.71
C GLY A 285 3.14 4.18 37.98
N ALA A 286 2.76 4.76 39.12
CA ALA A 286 3.15 4.29 40.44
C ALA A 286 2.60 2.88 40.73
#